data_AF-A0AAP5HFQ5-F1
#
_entry.id   AF-A0AAP5HFQ5-F1
#
_cell.length_a   1.000
_cell.length_b   1.000
_cell.length_c   1.000
_cell.angle_alpha   90.00
_cell.angle_beta   90.00
_cell.angle_gamma   90.00
#
_symmetry.space_group_name_H-M   'P 1'
#
loop_
_entity.id
_entity.type
_entity.pdbx_description
1 polymer ?
#
loop_
_entity_poly.entity_id
_entity_poly.type
_entity_poly.pdbx_seq_one_letter_code
_entity_poly.pdbx_strand_id
1 'polypeptide(L)'
;MTQAQRETIPDAAPTKGFQAIMREAAETRSYAAALSVLSVAEWLYLDWASRAPQPLPDNFVHAEWVTLHDNPDFRDFVGFLRSELDRIGPFEAEVSRDFFLRAVSLELAFFDAAYEAAE
;
A
#
# COMPACT_ATOMS: atom_id res chain seq x y z
N MET A 1 19.19 11.81 4.36
CA MET A 1 19.47 10.69 3.43
C MET A 1 20.18 11.21 2.19
N THR A 2 21.41 10.76 1.94
CA THR A 2 22.22 11.13 0.75
C THR A 2 21.83 10.28 -0.46
N GLN A 3 22.25 10.66 -1.68
CA GLN A 3 22.05 9.84 -2.87
C GLN A 3 22.67 8.44 -2.72
N ALA A 4 23.92 8.37 -2.25
CA ALA A 4 24.62 7.10 -2.01
C ALA A 4 23.88 6.22 -0.98
N GLN A 5 23.21 6.81 0.02
CA GLN A 5 22.37 6.06 0.95
C GLN A 5 21.12 5.50 0.28
N ARG A 6 20.47 6.24 -0.64
CA ARG A 6 19.29 5.73 -1.37
C ARG A 6 19.61 4.52 -2.25
N GLU A 7 20.84 4.42 -2.74
CA GLU A 7 21.28 3.33 -3.62
C GLU A 7 21.77 2.09 -2.85
N THR A 8 22.16 2.24 -1.58
CA THR A 8 22.84 1.18 -0.82
C THR A 8 22.10 0.68 0.41
N ILE A 9 21.11 1.41 0.93
CA ILE A 9 20.26 0.91 2.01
C ILE A 9 19.52 -0.34 1.51
N PRO A 10 19.71 -1.51 2.15
CA PRO A 10 19.06 -2.73 1.71
C PRO A 10 17.57 -2.67 2.05
N ASP A 11 16.75 -3.25 1.18
CA ASP A 11 15.33 -3.44 1.46
C ASP A 11 15.14 -4.33 2.69
N ALA A 12 14.25 -3.88 3.59
CA ALA A 12 13.76 -4.70 4.68
C ALA A 12 13.01 -5.94 4.14
N ALA A 13 12.88 -6.98 4.97
CA ALA A 13 12.18 -8.20 4.59
C ALA A 13 10.75 -7.97 4.03
N PRO A 14 9.87 -7.18 4.68
CA PRO A 14 8.54 -6.91 4.13
C PRO A 14 8.58 -6.11 2.82
N THR A 15 9.53 -5.18 2.65
CA THR A 15 9.73 -4.44 1.38
C THR A 15 10.04 -5.39 0.23
N LYS A 16 10.93 -6.36 0.44
CA LYS A 16 11.22 -7.41 -0.55
C LYS A 16 9.99 -8.28 -0.83
N GLY A 17 9.20 -8.58 0.20
CA GLY A 17 7.92 -9.29 0.07
C GLY A 17 6.92 -8.54 -0.81
N PHE A 18 6.79 -7.22 -0.63
CA PHE A 18 5.96 -6.38 -1.49
C PHE A 18 6.42 -6.34 -2.94
N GLN A 19 7.72 -6.16 -3.16
CA GLN A 19 8.28 -6.21 -4.52
C GLN A 19 8.01 -7.56 -5.19
N ALA A 20 8.10 -8.66 -4.43
CA ALA A 20 7.84 -10.01 -4.94
C ALA A 20 6.36 -10.21 -5.29
N ILE A 21 5.43 -9.85 -4.40
CA ILE A 21 3.99 -10.05 -4.68
C ILE A 21 3.50 -9.17 -5.84
N MET A 22 4.01 -7.94 -5.98
CA MET A 22 3.70 -7.09 -7.14
C MET A 22 4.20 -7.71 -8.44
N ARG A 23 5.41 -8.30 -8.43
CA ARG A 23 5.97 -8.99 -9.59
C ARG A 23 5.18 -10.25 -9.93
N GLU A 24 4.84 -11.05 -8.93
CA GLU A 24 4.01 -12.25 -9.10
C GLU A 24 2.63 -11.90 -9.67
N ALA A 25 1.95 -10.88 -9.13
CA ALA A 25 0.68 -10.40 -9.66
C ALA A 25 0.82 -9.98 -11.14
N ALA A 26 1.89 -9.26 -11.50
CA ALA A 26 2.15 -8.87 -12.90
C ALA A 26 2.38 -10.08 -13.82
N GLU A 27 3.10 -11.10 -13.35
CA GLU A 27 3.40 -12.32 -14.10
C GLU A 27 2.14 -13.15 -14.41
N THR A 28 1.14 -13.11 -13.53
CA THR A 28 -0.16 -13.77 -13.78
C THR A 28 -0.90 -13.19 -14.99
N ARG A 29 -0.61 -11.93 -15.35
CA ARG A 29 -1.39 -11.14 -16.31
C ARG A 29 -2.89 -11.05 -15.98
N SER A 30 -3.26 -11.32 -14.72
CA SER A 30 -4.62 -11.14 -14.22
C SER A 30 -4.79 -9.71 -13.74
N TYR A 31 -5.82 -9.04 -14.27
CA TYR A 31 -6.19 -7.72 -13.79
C TYR A 31 -6.69 -7.78 -12.33
N ALA A 32 -7.36 -8.88 -11.95
CA ALA A 32 -7.85 -9.10 -10.60
C ALA A 32 -6.71 -9.26 -9.59
N ALA A 33 -5.64 -9.99 -9.95
CA ALA A 33 -4.45 -10.11 -9.12
C ALA A 33 -3.80 -8.74 -8.87
N ALA A 34 -3.59 -7.94 -9.93
CA ALA A 34 -2.99 -6.60 -9.81
C ALA A 34 -3.84 -5.66 -8.94
N LEU A 35 -5.15 -5.62 -9.18
CA LEU A 35 -6.08 -4.81 -8.39
C LEU A 35 -6.13 -5.22 -6.93
N SER A 36 -6.02 -6.51 -6.62
CA SER A 36 -6.04 -7.01 -5.25
C SER A 36 -4.85 -6.53 -4.43
N VAL A 37 -3.66 -6.49 -5.04
CA VAL A 37 -2.44 -5.97 -4.38
C VAL A 37 -2.52 -4.45 -4.25
N LEU A 38 -2.83 -3.74 -5.35
CA LEU A 38 -2.87 -2.27 -5.35
C LEU A 38 -3.96 -1.71 -4.45
N SER A 39 -5.13 -2.35 -4.40
CA SER A 39 -6.22 -1.90 -3.52
C SER A 39 -5.82 -1.95 -2.06
N VAL A 40 -5.06 -2.96 -1.62
CA VAL A 40 -4.56 -3.02 -0.24
C VAL A 40 -3.55 -1.90 0.02
N ALA A 41 -2.54 -1.78 -0.85
CA ALA A 41 -1.46 -0.80 -0.68
C ALA A 41 -1.97 0.64 -0.61
N GLU A 42 -2.92 1.00 -1.47
CA GLU A 42 -3.40 2.39 -1.55
C GLU A 42 -4.55 2.67 -0.56
N TRP A 43 -5.48 1.73 -0.40
CA TRP A 43 -6.66 1.99 0.44
C TRP A 43 -6.30 2.05 1.93
N LEU A 44 -5.37 1.22 2.41
CA LEU A 44 -4.92 1.32 3.80
C LEU A 44 -4.33 2.69 4.11
N TYR A 45 -3.62 3.29 3.15
CA TYR A 45 -3.07 4.63 3.32
C TYR A 45 -4.13 5.71 3.44
N LEU A 46 -5.15 5.67 2.57
CA LEU A 46 -6.31 6.56 2.70
C LEU A 46 -7.04 6.35 4.04
N ASP A 47 -7.16 5.09 4.46
CA ASP A 47 -7.96 4.72 5.62
C ASP A 47 -7.42 5.30 6.93
N TRP A 48 -6.11 5.24 7.15
CA TRP A 48 -5.53 5.85 8.36
C TRP A 48 -5.39 7.37 8.21
N ALA A 49 -5.07 7.88 7.01
CA ALA A 49 -4.86 9.31 6.78
C ALA A 49 -6.15 10.12 7.00
N SER A 50 -7.28 9.61 6.50
CA SER A 50 -8.61 10.22 6.69
C SER A 50 -9.10 10.25 8.14
N ARG A 51 -8.46 9.48 9.04
CA ARG A 51 -8.75 9.43 10.48
C ARG A 51 -7.73 10.17 11.33
N ALA A 52 -6.75 10.83 10.70
CA ALA A 52 -5.73 11.57 11.42
C ALA A 52 -6.37 12.69 12.28
N PRO A 53 -5.91 12.87 13.54
CA PRO A 53 -6.44 13.89 14.42
C PRO A 53 -6.16 15.29 13.88
N GLN A 54 -7.02 16.24 14.24
CA GLN A 54 -6.87 17.65 13.91
C GLN A 54 -6.57 18.49 15.17
N PRO A 55 -5.64 19.46 15.11
CA PRO A 55 -4.83 19.83 13.94
C PRO A 55 -3.77 18.77 13.60
N LEU A 56 -3.32 18.74 12.34
CA LEU A 56 -2.21 17.89 11.91
C LEU A 56 -0.91 18.22 12.70
N PRO A 57 0.06 17.29 12.77
CA PRO A 57 1.31 17.50 13.49
C PRO A 57 2.11 18.71 12.98
N ASP A 58 2.80 19.41 13.88
CA ASP A 58 3.65 20.58 13.52
C ASP A 58 4.80 20.23 12.56
N ASN A 59 5.26 18.97 12.58
CA ASN A 59 6.29 18.52 11.64
C ASN A 59 5.70 18.44 10.23
N PHE A 60 6.20 19.32 9.35
CA PHE A 60 5.78 19.40 7.95
C PHE A 60 5.80 18.04 7.24
N VAL A 61 6.83 17.21 7.44
CA VAL A 61 6.94 15.91 6.76
C VAL A 61 5.79 14.98 7.17
N HIS A 62 5.41 14.99 8.44
CA HIS A 62 4.31 14.15 8.93
C HIS A 62 2.95 14.69 8.46
N ALA A 63 2.73 16.01 8.53
CA ALA A 63 1.49 16.63 8.06
C ALA A 63 1.29 16.49 6.55
N GLU A 64 2.36 16.66 5.77
CA GLU A 64 2.33 16.49 4.31
C GLU A 64 2.07 15.04 3.93
N TRP A 65 2.61 14.08 4.69
CA TRP A 65 2.35 12.65 4.44
C TRP A 65 0.88 12.29 4.67
N VAL A 66 0.23 12.84 5.70
CA VAL A 66 -1.24 12.70 5.88
C VAL A 66 -1.98 13.33 4.70
N THR A 67 -1.63 14.57 4.36
CA THR A 67 -2.30 15.35 3.30
C THR A 67 -2.20 14.65 1.95
N LEU A 68 -1.03 14.10 1.62
CA LEU A 68 -0.79 13.37 0.38
C LEU A 68 -1.72 12.15 0.23
N HIS A 69 -2.02 11.44 1.31
CA HIS A 69 -2.84 10.22 1.27
C HIS A 69 -4.33 10.48 1.58
N ASP A 70 -4.73 11.74 1.79
CA ASP A 70 -6.12 12.12 2.05
C ASP A 70 -6.53 13.36 1.22
N ASN A 71 -5.98 13.50 0.02
CA ASN A 71 -6.39 14.53 -0.95
C ASN A 71 -7.47 14.00 -1.92
N PRO A 72 -8.23 14.87 -2.61
CA PRO A 72 -9.31 14.45 -3.52
C PRO A 72 -8.86 13.48 -4.61
N ASP A 73 -7.72 13.73 -5.26
CA ASP A 73 -7.23 12.88 -6.36
C ASP A 73 -6.85 11.48 -5.85
N PHE A 74 -6.25 11.39 -4.66
CA PHE A 74 -5.92 10.11 -4.03
C PHE A 74 -7.19 9.33 -3.64
N ARG A 75 -8.22 10.01 -3.11
CA ARG A 75 -9.53 9.39 -2.82
C ARG A 75 -10.20 8.85 -4.08
N ASP A 76 -10.17 9.61 -5.17
CA ASP A 76 -10.73 9.18 -6.45
C ASP A 76 -9.98 7.97 -7.02
N PHE A 77 -8.65 7.95 -6.91
CA PHE A 77 -7.82 6.81 -7.32
C PHE A 77 -8.13 5.54 -6.51
N VAL A 78 -8.18 5.64 -5.18
CA VAL A 78 -8.57 4.50 -4.33
C VAL A 78 -10.00 4.05 -4.63
N GLY A 79 -10.92 4.98 -4.86
CA GLY A 79 -12.29 4.68 -5.28
C GLY A 79 -12.35 3.90 -6.58
N PHE A 80 -11.55 4.29 -7.57
CA PHE A 80 -11.39 3.58 -8.84
C PHE A 80 -10.90 2.14 -8.62
N LEU A 81 -9.79 1.94 -7.88
CA LEU A 81 -9.23 0.62 -7.62
C LEU A 81 -10.26 -0.32 -6.98
N ARG A 82 -10.98 0.17 -5.97
CA ARG A 82 -12.03 -0.57 -5.28
C ARG A 82 -13.18 -0.94 -6.21
N SER A 83 -13.65 0.02 -7.01
CA SER A 83 -14.76 -0.21 -7.96
C SER A 83 -14.39 -1.25 -9.03
N GLU A 84 -13.15 -1.23 -9.50
CA GLU A 84 -12.66 -2.20 -10.47
C GLU A 84 -12.48 -3.58 -9.82
N LEU A 85 -11.95 -3.64 -8.59
CA LEU A 85 -11.85 -4.89 -7.84
C LEU A 85 -13.23 -5.50 -7.57
N ASP A 86 -14.22 -4.69 -7.18
CA ASP A 86 -15.60 -5.15 -7.01
C ASP A 86 -16.20 -5.66 -8.34
N ARG A 87 -15.83 -5.04 -9.47
CA ARG A 87 -16.32 -5.41 -10.80
C ARG A 87 -15.72 -6.73 -11.29
N ILE A 88 -14.40 -6.93 -11.18
CA ILE A 88 -13.72 -8.10 -11.75
C ILE A 88 -13.47 -9.23 -10.74
N GLY A 89 -13.40 -8.91 -9.45
CA GLY A 89 -12.95 -9.82 -8.39
C GLY A 89 -13.85 -11.04 -8.25
N PRO A 90 -15.19 -10.92 -8.33
CA PRO A 90 -16.09 -12.07 -8.27
C PRO A 90 -15.86 -13.12 -9.37
N PHE A 91 -15.33 -12.71 -10.54
CA PHE A 91 -15.02 -13.64 -11.64
C PHE A 91 -13.71 -14.40 -11.43
N GLU A 92 -12.83 -13.89 -10.58
CA GLU A 92 -11.54 -14.49 -10.19
C GLU A 92 -11.41 -14.50 -8.66
N ALA A 93 -12.44 -15.01 -7.98
CA ALA A 93 -12.59 -14.83 -6.53
C ALA A 93 -11.44 -15.43 -5.71
N GLU A 94 -10.97 -16.62 -6.08
CA GLU A 94 -9.86 -17.28 -5.39
C GLU A 94 -8.54 -16.51 -5.55
N VAL A 95 -8.23 -16.07 -6.76
CA VAL A 95 -7.04 -15.26 -7.08
C VAL A 95 -7.10 -13.94 -6.32
N SER A 96 -8.25 -13.25 -6.38
CA SER A 96 -8.42 -11.95 -5.73
C SER A 96 -8.25 -12.08 -4.21
N ARG A 97 -8.86 -13.11 -3.62
CA ARG A 97 -8.78 -13.37 -2.18
C ARG A 97 -7.34 -13.70 -1.75
N ASP A 98 -6.62 -14.52 -2.51
CA ASP A 98 -5.23 -14.87 -2.19
C ASP A 98 -4.32 -13.64 -2.17
N PHE A 99 -4.28 -12.90 -3.28
CA PHE A 99 -3.42 -11.71 -3.40
C PHE A 99 -3.78 -10.64 -2.38
N PHE A 100 -5.07 -10.40 -2.13
CA PHE A 100 -5.52 -9.42 -1.15
C PHE A 100 -5.05 -9.78 0.27
N LEU A 101 -5.25 -11.03 0.71
CA LEU A 101 -4.87 -11.45 2.06
C LEU A 101 -3.35 -11.44 2.28
N ARG A 102 -2.59 -11.86 1.26
CA ARG A 102 -1.12 -11.81 1.30
C ARG A 102 -0.61 -10.38 1.33
N ALA A 103 -1.20 -9.47 0.54
CA ALA A 103 -0.86 -8.05 0.57
C ALA A 103 -1.17 -7.41 1.94
N VAL A 104 -2.30 -7.75 2.58
CA VAL A 104 -2.64 -7.25 3.92
C VAL A 104 -1.61 -7.70 4.95
N SER A 105 -1.17 -8.96 4.86
CA SER A 105 -0.16 -9.53 5.76
C SER A 105 1.20 -8.84 5.58
N LEU A 106 1.54 -8.48 4.35
CA LEU A 106 2.76 -7.73 4.02
C LEU A 106 2.69 -6.28 4.49
N GLU A 107 1.55 -5.59 4.35
CA GLU A 107 1.37 -4.21 4.86
C GLU A 107 1.60 -4.17 6.37
N LEU A 108 0.98 -5.09 7.10
CA LEU A 108 1.17 -5.18 8.55
C LEU A 108 2.66 -5.36 8.90
N ALA A 109 3.33 -6.33 8.27
CA ALA A 109 4.75 -6.55 8.50
C ALA A 109 5.63 -5.35 8.11
N PHE A 110 5.22 -4.57 7.09
CA PHE A 110 5.92 -3.36 6.67
C PHE A 110 5.84 -2.26 7.73
N PHE A 111 4.65 -2.03 8.30
CA PHE A 111 4.47 -1.10 9.42
C PHE A 111 5.25 -1.57 10.66
N ASP A 112 5.15 -2.85 11.03
CA ASP A 112 5.85 -3.41 12.19
C ASP A 112 7.37 -3.22 12.08
N ALA A 113 7.96 -3.51 10.91
CA ALA A 113 9.39 -3.32 10.68
C ALA A 113 9.84 -1.86 10.81
N ALA A 114 8.97 -0.89 10.51
CA ALA A 114 9.27 0.52 10.68
C ALA A 114 9.32 0.93 12.17
N TYR A 115 8.52 0.29 13.03
CA TYR A 115 8.56 0.50 14.47
C TYR A 115 9.78 -0.16 15.11
N GLU A 116 10.15 -1.38 14.70
CA GLU A 116 11.35 -2.07 15.22
C GLU A 116 12.64 -1.32 14.86
N ALA A 117 12.70 -0.69 13.70
CA ALA A 117 13.86 0.11 13.28
C ALA A 117 13.96 1.49 13.97
N ALA A 118 12.90 1.92 14.66
CA ALA A 118 12.84 3.17 15.39
C ALA A 118 13.27 3.04 16.87
N GLU A 119 13.43 1.80 17.37
CA GLU A 119 14.09 1.47 18.65
C GLU A 119 15.62 1.35 18.50
#